data_AF-A0A0B9AQI7-F1
#
_entry.id   AF-A0A0B9AQI7-F1
#
_cell.length_a   1.000
_cell.length_b   1.000
_cell.length_c   1.000
_cell.angle_alpha   90.00
_cell.angle_beta   90.00
_cell.angle_gamma   90.00
#
_symmetry.space_group_name_H-M   'P 1'
#
loop_
_entity.id
_entity.type
_entity.pdbx_description
1 polymer ?
#
loop_
_entity_poly.entity_id
_entity_poly.type
_entity_poly.pdbx_seq_one_letter_code
_entity_poly.pdbx_strand_id
1 'polypeptide(L)'
;MYKQVAQTENWRLDLLPLVATDTSDTVLGGTVSIDDEGGIALHTGAMYGPVDAAFEVLGSVPDGPAQEWEDVVELSVRAAEAAPLILIGIFSDGGEADEPGTDADMLESGRDYRVRIHVRGRDKSGSDELIEPDGTPNDHVLVQVWPSEPNRPTVTKMSSAKAGEDERNSETFSGSGYVTLGMGDPDREDLIAQNLRDAGE
;
A
#
# COMPACT_ATOMS: atom_id res chain seq x y z
N MET A 1 -13.36 -13.66 0.22
CA MET A 1 -13.10 -12.47 -0.63
C MET A 1 -14.01 -11.35 -0.19
N TYR A 2 -13.45 -10.19 0.11
CA TYR A 2 -14.20 -8.96 0.40
C TYR A 2 -13.59 -7.78 -0.35
N LYS A 3 -14.31 -6.66 -0.39
CA LYS A 3 -13.94 -5.47 -1.16
C LYS A 3 -13.90 -4.23 -0.27
N GLN A 4 -13.10 -3.26 -0.67
CA GLN A 4 -12.95 -1.95 -0.05
C GLN A 4 -12.78 -0.92 -1.16
N VAL A 5 -13.33 0.28 -0.97
CA VAL A 5 -12.89 1.44 -1.75
C VAL A 5 -11.96 2.24 -0.86
N ALA A 6 -10.66 2.23 -1.16
CA ALA A 6 -9.68 2.99 -0.41
C ALA A 6 -9.46 4.36 -1.07
N GLN A 7 -9.09 5.37 -0.29
CA GLN A 7 -8.71 6.68 -0.82
C GLN A 7 -7.19 6.76 -0.86
N THR A 8 -6.63 6.80 -2.07
CA THR A 8 -5.19 6.99 -2.22
C THR A 8 -4.82 8.43 -1.93
N GLU A 9 -3.67 8.61 -1.30
CA GLU A 9 -3.10 9.92 -1.03
C GLU A 9 -1.62 9.88 -1.38
N ASN A 10 -1.14 10.89 -2.09
CA ASN A 10 0.25 10.99 -2.52
C ASN A 10 0.74 9.72 -3.27
N TRP A 11 -0.10 9.17 -4.14
CA TRP A 11 0.13 7.93 -4.89
C TRP A 11 0.31 6.67 -4.06
N ARG A 12 -0.07 6.68 -2.78
CA ARG A 12 0.18 5.56 -1.86
C ARG A 12 -1.05 5.11 -1.11
N LEU A 13 -1.01 3.84 -0.72
CA LEU A 13 -1.91 3.18 0.21
C LEU A 13 -1.11 2.21 1.09
N ASP A 14 -1.23 2.32 2.40
CA ASP A 14 -0.59 1.39 3.33
C ASP A 14 -1.41 0.11 3.48
N LEU A 15 -0.73 -1.04 3.46
CA LEU A 15 -1.32 -2.37 3.62
C LEU A 15 -1.16 -2.86 5.05
N LEU A 16 -2.26 -2.87 5.78
CA LEU A 16 -2.32 -3.35 7.15
C LEU A 16 -3.03 -4.71 7.23
N PRO A 17 -2.76 -5.53 8.27
CA PRO A 17 -1.78 -5.36 9.35
C PRO A 17 -0.44 -6.08 9.05
N LEU A 18 -0.01 -6.11 7.78
CA LEU A 18 1.12 -6.92 7.34
C LEU A 18 2.44 -6.14 7.45
N VAL A 19 3.50 -6.84 7.87
CA VAL A 19 4.87 -6.32 7.91
C VAL A 19 5.77 -7.24 7.10
N ALA A 20 6.63 -6.68 6.25
CA ALA A 20 7.59 -7.45 5.45
C ALA A 20 8.65 -8.12 6.34
N THR A 21 9.00 -9.38 6.05
CA THR A 21 9.91 -10.17 6.91
C THR A 21 11.36 -10.23 6.47
N ASP A 22 11.65 -9.97 5.19
CA ASP A 22 12.98 -10.21 4.58
C ASP A 22 13.37 -9.09 3.61
N THR A 23 12.82 -7.91 3.79
CA THR A 23 13.08 -6.76 2.93
C THR A 23 12.78 -5.50 3.70
N SER A 24 13.74 -4.58 3.75
CA SER A 24 13.63 -3.27 4.37
C SER A 24 14.16 -2.25 3.37
N ASP A 25 13.52 -1.08 3.29
CA ASP A 25 13.92 0.03 2.42
C ASP A 25 14.13 -0.39 0.95
N THR A 26 13.05 -0.82 0.30
CA THR A 26 13.10 -1.26 -1.11
C THR A 26 11.84 -0.87 -1.86
N VAL A 27 11.96 -0.80 -3.19
CA VAL A 27 10.82 -0.70 -4.12
C VAL A 27 10.83 -1.97 -4.97
N LEU A 28 9.70 -2.67 -5.01
CA LEU A 28 9.51 -3.90 -5.76
C LEU A 28 8.71 -3.61 -7.02
N GLY A 29 9.42 -3.55 -8.15
CA GLY A 29 8.82 -3.39 -9.48
C GLY A 29 7.97 -2.13 -9.60
N GLY A 30 8.40 -1.03 -8.97
CA GLY A 30 7.69 0.25 -8.92
C GLY A 30 6.23 0.17 -8.46
N THR A 31 5.84 -0.89 -7.75
CA THR A 31 4.45 -1.17 -7.39
C THR A 31 4.24 -1.22 -5.89
N VAL A 32 5.24 -1.70 -5.15
CA VAL A 32 5.21 -1.80 -3.69
C VAL A 32 6.49 -1.19 -3.16
N SER A 33 6.41 -0.31 -2.18
CA SER A 33 7.55 0.08 -1.36
C SER A 33 7.46 -0.55 0.02
N ILE A 34 8.63 -0.78 0.61
CA ILE A 34 8.77 -1.28 1.97
C ILE A 34 9.70 -0.33 2.70
N ASP A 35 9.26 0.21 3.84
CA ASP A 35 10.07 1.10 4.67
C ASP A 35 11.10 0.31 5.52
N ASP A 36 11.82 1.00 6.40
CA ASP A 36 12.83 0.40 7.27
C ASP A 36 12.24 -0.37 8.47
N GLU A 37 10.99 -0.09 8.84
CA GLU A 37 10.23 -0.81 9.86
C GLU A 37 9.47 -2.03 9.28
N GLY A 38 9.48 -2.19 7.95
CA GLY A 38 8.82 -3.25 7.21
C GLY A 38 7.37 -2.93 6.84
N GLY A 39 6.92 -1.69 7.01
CA GLY A 39 5.63 -1.20 6.53
C GLY A 39 5.55 -1.32 5.01
N ILE A 40 4.38 -1.68 4.51
CA ILE A 40 4.16 -2.00 3.10
C ILE A 40 3.22 -0.96 2.50
N ALA A 41 3.69 -0.20 1.53
CA ALA A 41 2.86 0.74 0.79
C ALA A 41 2.71 0.30 -0.68
N LEU A 42 1.48 0.35 -1.19
CA LEU A 42 1.16 0.12 -2.59
C LEU A 42 1.20 1.45 -3.33
N HIS A 43 1.73 1.45 -4.55
CA HIS A 43 1.77 2.61 -5.42
C HIS A 43 0.59 2.61 -6.39
N THR A 44 -0.04 3.77 -6.51
CA THR A 44 -1.19 4.02 -7.38
C THR A 44 -0.82 4.96 -8.52
N GLY A 45 -1.69 5.10 -9.51
CA GLY A 45 -1.56 6.00 -10.65
C GLY A 45 -1.99 7.42 -10.32
N ALA A 46 -3.09 7.56 -9.58
CA ALA A 46 -3.66 8.86 -9.17
C ALA A 46 -2.97 9.39 -7.91
N MET A 47 -2.80 10.71 -7.82
CA MET A 47 -2.26 11.34 -6.60
C MET A 47 -3.28 11.28 -5.47
N TYR A 48 -4.55 11.53 -5.81
CA TYR A 48 -5.69 11.43 -4.90
C TYR A 48 -6.89 10.80 -5.58
N GLY A 49 -7.64 10.00 -4.84
CA GLY A 49 -8.94 9.49 -5.27
C GLY A 49 -9.22 8.04 -4.90
N PRO A 50 -10.36 7.50 -5.37
CA PRO A 50 -10.79 6.16 -5.01
C PRO A 50 -10.00 5.08 -5.75
N VAL A 51 -9.68 4.01 -5.02
CA VAL A 51 -9.07 2.77 -5.51
C VAL A 51 -9.98 1.61 -5.16
N ASP A 52 -10.35 0.80 -6.16
CA ASP A 52 -11.17 -0.40 -5.96
C ASP A 52 -10.28 -1.57 -5.54
N ALA A 53 -10.36 -1.94 -4.26
CA ALA A 53 -9.54 -2.97 -3.66
C ALA A 53 -10.36 -4.24 -3.36
N ALA A 54 -9.74 -5.39 -3.60
CA ALA A 54 -10.26 -6.69 -3.22
C ALA A 54 -9.23 -7.49 -2.44
N PHE A 55 -9.69 -8.26 -1.46
CA PHE A 55 -8.85 -9.05 -0.57
C PHE A 55 -9.29 -10.51 -0.53
N GLU A 56 -8.32 -11.41 -0.57
CA GLU A 56 -8.53 -12.86 -0.48
C GLU A 56 -7.54 -13.48 0.51
N VAL A 57 -8.06 -13.96 1.65
CA VAL A 57 -7.31 -14.81 2.58
C VAL A 57 -7.54 -16.27 2.19
N LEU A 58 -6.49 -16.96 1.77
CA LEU A 58 -6.54 -18.28 1.17
C LEU A 58 -5.83 -19.31 2.05
N GLY A 59 -6.26 -20.57 1.98
CA GLY A 59 -5.63 -21.67 2.71
C GLY A 59 -4.35 -22.21 2.07
N SER A 60 -4.10 -21.91 0.80
CA SER A 60 -2.96 -22.38 0.02
C SER A 60 -2.61 -21.41 -1.11
N VAL A 61 -1.47 -21.64 -1.76
CA VAL A 61 -1.05 -20.86 -2.92
C VAL A 61 -2.15 -20.84 -4.00
N PRO A 62 -2.56 -19.64 -4.49
CA PRO A 62 -3.49 -19.53 -5.61
C PRO A 62 -2.80 -19.90 -6.94
N ASP A 63 -3.61 -20.21 -7.94
CA ASP A 63 -3.16 -20.32 -9.33
C ASP A 63 -2.45 -19.03 -9.78
N GLY A 64 -1.69 -19.10 -10.88
CA GLY A 64 -0.97 -17.94 -11.41
C GLY A 64 -1.88 -16.73 -11.69
N PRO A 65 -1.31 -15.50 -11.69
CA PRO A 65 -2.10 -14.30 -11.88
C PRO A 65 -2.81 -14.29 -13.24
N ALA A 66 -4.03 -13.77 -13.25
CA ALA A 66 -4.80 -13.60 -14.47
C ALA A 66 -4.17 -12.52 -15.39
N GLN A 67 -4.43 -12.59 -16.69
CA GLN A 67 -3.71 -11.76 -17.68
C GLN A 67 -4.04 -10.28 -17.60
N GLU A 68 -5.21 -9.92 -17.07
CA GLU A 68 -5.70 -8.55 -16.96
C GLU A 68 -4.96 -7.68 -15.95
N TRP A 69 -4.16 -8.28 -15.05
CA TRP A 69 -3.35 -7.54 -14.08
C TRP A 69 -2.09 -7.00 -14.75
N GLU A 70 -1.75 -5.73 -14.54
CA GLU A 70 -0.61 -5.09 -15.20
C GLU A 70 0.68 -5.35 -14.42
N ASP A 71 0.63 -5.17 -13.10
CA ASP A 71 1.75 -5.36 -12.20
C ASP A 71 1.39 -6.39 -11.13
N VAL A 72 2.32 -7.30 -10.85
CA VAL A 72 2.13 -8.38 -9.88
C VAL A 72 3.43 -8.58 -9.10
N VAL A 73 3.35 -8.35 -7.80
CA VAL A 73 4.47 -8.52 -6.86
C VAL A 73 4.09 -9.52 -5.79
N GLU A 74 5.03 -10.38 -5.43
CA GLU A 74 4.93 -11.27 -4.28
C GLU A 74 6.02 -10.99 -3.26
N LEU A 75 5.67 -11.02 -1.98
CA LEU A 75 6.61 -10.87 -0.88
C LEU A 75 6.15 -11.66 0.34
N SER A 76 7.12 -11.99 1.20
CA SER A 76 6.84 -12.66 2.47
C SER A 76 6.62 -11.63 3.57
N VAL A 77 5.59 -11.88 4.35
CA VAL A 77 5.04 -10.95 5.34
C VAL A 77 4.66 -11.69 6.61
N ARG A 78 4.53 -10.95 7.70
CA ARG A 78 4.04 -11.42 8.98
C ARG A 78 2.87 -10.54 9.40
N ALA A 79 1.80 -11.15 9.89
CA ALA A 79 0.69 -10.40 10.45
C ALA A 79 1.08 -9.85 11.83
N ALA A 80 1.12 -8.53 11.99
CA ALA A 80 1.44 -7.88 13.27
C ALA A 80 0.33 -8.14 14.31
N GLU A 81 -0.93 -8.10 13.87
CA GLU A 81 -2.11 -8.27 14.71
C GLU A 81 -3.15 -9.18 14.07
N ALA A 82 -4.14 -9.57 14.86
CA ALA A 82 -5.26 -10.37 14.40
C ALA A 82 -6.36 -9.44 13.87
N ALA A 83 -6.25 -9.09 12.60
CA ALA A 83 -7.18 -8.18 11.92
C ALA A 83 -7.39 -8.61 10.46
N PRO A 84 -8.50 -8.21 9.83
CA PRO A 84 -8.65 -8.30 8.38
C PRO A 84 -7.62 -7.40 7.67
N LEU A 85 -7.29 -7.75 6.42
CA LEU A 85 -6.51 -6.87 5.55
C LEU A 85 -7.29 -5.60 5.21
N ILE A 86 -6.62 -4.46 5.21
CA ILE A 86 -7.16 -3.18 4.76
C ILE A 86 -6.09 -2.38 4.01
N LEU A 87 -6.53 -1.50 3.10
CA LEU A 87 -5.72 -0.44 2.54
C LEU A 87 -6.16 0.91 3.11
N ILE A 88 -5.22 1.74 3.53
CA ILE A 88 -5.50 3.08 4.06
C ILE A 88 -4.64 4.12 3.36
N GLY A 89 -5.13 5.35 3.24
CA GLY A 89 -4.33 6.49 2.80
C GLY A 89 -3.25 6.81 3.82
N ILE A 90 -2.10 7.32 3.37
CA ILE A 90 -0.93 7.57 4.22
C ILE A 90 -1.14 8.67 5.28
N PHE A 91 -2.18 9.50 5.12
CA PHE A 91 -2.55 10.51 6.11
C PHE A 91 -3.73 10.07 6.98
N SER A 92 -4.31 8.90 6.72
CA SER A 92 -5.39 8.33 7.52
C SER A 92 -4.82 7.64 8.77
N ASP A 93 -5.45 7.86 9.92
CA ASP A 93 -5.03 7.26 11.19
C ASP A 93 -5.56 5.83 11.41
N GLY A 94 -6.03 5.16 10.35
CA GLY A 94 -6.59 3.81 10.38
C GLY A 94 -7.98 3.71 11.03
N GLY A 95 -8.41 4.72 11.79
CA GLY A 95 -9.75 4.80 12.39
C GLY A 95 -10.83 5.31 11.43
N GLU A 96 -10.43 5.95 10.33
CA GLU A 96 -11.31 6.48 9.29
C GLU A 96 -11.44 5.58 8.04
N ALA A 97 -10.74 4.44 8.02
CA ALA A 97 -10.91 3.46 6.96
C ALA A 97 -12.32 2.86 7.04
N ASP A 98 -13.00 2.67 5.90
CA ASP A 98 -14.23 1.89 5.85
C ASP A 98 -13.95 0.52 6.50
N GLU A 99 -14.53 0.29 7.68
CA GLU A 99 -14.31 -0.96 8.41
C GLU A 99 -14.71 -2.12 7.50
N PRO A 100 -13.82 -3.09 7.27
CA PRO A 100 -14.18 -4.26 6.49
C PRO A 100 -15.39 -4.91 7.16
N GLY A 101 -16.39 -5.26 6.34
CA GLY A 101 -17.64 -5.81 6.85
C GLY A 101 -17.42 -7.02 7.77
N THR A 102 -18.39 -7.33 8.62
CA THR A 102 -18.28 -8.39 9.66
C THR A 102 -17.91 -9.78 9.15
N ASP A 103 -18.01 -10.01 7.85
CA ASP A 103 -17.68 -11.27 7.18
C ASP A 103 -16.25 -11.31 6.60
N ALA A 104 -15.41 -10.31 6.89
CA ALA A 104 -14.03 -10.27 6.43
C ALA A 104 -13.16 -11.32 7.12
N ASP A 105 -12.39 -12.05 6.31
CA ASP A 105 -11.47 -13.08 6.81
C ASP A 105 -10.34 -12.41 7.62
N MET A 106 -10.08 -12.91 8.82
CA MET A 106 -9.04 -12.37 9.72
C MET A 106 -7.72 -13.10 9.54
N LEU A 107 -6.61 -12.36 9.62
CA LEU A 107 -5.29 -12.94 9.76
C LEU A 107 -5.04 -13.40 11.20
N GLU A 108 -4.27 -14.46 11.34
CA GLU A 108 -3.72 -14.87 12.63
C GLU A 108 -2.46 -14.06 12.96
N SER A 109 -2.48 -13.33 14.09
CA SER A 109 -1.33 -12.56 14.58
C SER A 109 -0.09 -13.44 14.76
N GLY A 110 1.06 -12.92 14.34
CA GLY A 110 2.35 -13.60 14.46
C GLY A 110 2.52 -14.80 13.52
N ARG A 111 1.66 -14.96 12.52
CA ARG A 111 1.81 -15.97 11.49
C ARG A 111 2.49 -15.38 10.26
N ASP A 112 3.34 -16.19 9.61
CA ASP A 112 4.00 -15.84 8.37
C ASP A 112 3.12 -16.23 7.17
N TYR A 113 3.06 -15.34 6.20
CA TYR A 113 2.29 -15.47 4.98
C TYR A 113 3.14 -15.09 3.76
N ARG A 114 2.67 -15.53 2.59
CA ARG A 114 3.00 -14.90 1.32
C ARG A 114 1.83 -14.02 0.93
N VAL A 115 2.14 -12.81 0.47
CA VAL A 115 1.16 -11.91 -0.14
C VAL A 115 1.49 -11.73 -1.61
N ARG A 116 0.47 -11.76 -2.46
CA ARG A 116 0.53 -11.40 -3.88
C ARG A 116 -0.37 -10.19 -4.10
N ILE A 117 0.24 -9.10 -4.54
CA ILE A 117 -0.41 -7.83 -4.82
C ILE A 117 -0.49 -7.69 -6.33
N HIS A 118 -1.70 -7.49 -6.83
CA HIS A 118 -1.97 -7.22 -8.24
C HIS A 118 -2.48 -5.81 -8.38
N VAL A 119 -1.98 -5.09 -9.38
CA VAL A 119 -2.44 -3.74 -9.68
C VAL A 119 -2.72 -3.61 -11.18
N ARG A 120 -3.75 -2.85 -11.52
CA ARG A 120 -4.05 -2.45 -12.90
C ARG A 120 -4.73 -1.09 -12.94
N GLY A 121 -4.65 -0.43 -14.09
CA GLY A 121 -5.33 0.84 -14.36
C GLY A 121 -4.51 2.07 -13.99
N ARG A 122 -3.30 1.91 -13.44
CA ARG A 122 -2.42 3.00 -13.00
C ARG A 122 -2.11 3.99 -14.12
N ASP A 123 -1.99 3.51 -15.36
CA ASP A 123 -1.67 4.36 -16.52
C ASP A 123 -2.88 5.17 -17.03
N LYS A 124 -4.10 4.88 -16.53
CA LYS A 124 -5.31 5.65 -16.88
C LYS A 124 -5.47 6.88 -16.01
N SER A 125 -4.96 6.81 -14.79
CA SER A 125 -4.88 7.94 -13.87
C SER A 125 -3.70 8.82 -14.29
N GLY A 126 -3.94 10.09 -14.58
CA GLY A 126 -2.86 11.05 -14.80
C GLY A 126 -2.00 11.17 -13.56
N SER A 127 -0.68 11.33 -13.73
CA SER A 127 0.25 11.38 -12.60
C SER A 127 -0.15 12.44 -11.57
N ASP A 128 -0.62 13.63 -11.95
CA ASP A 128 -1.04 14.66 -10.98
C ASP A 128 -2.57 14.75 -10.83
N GLU A 129 -3.29 13.68 -11.16
CA GLU A 129 -4.75 13.70 -11.17
C GLU A 129 -5.32 13.61 -9.75
N LEU A 130 -6.22 14.56 -9.46
CA LEU A 130 -7.09 14.57 -8.29
C LEU A 130 -8.47 14.06 -8.75
N ILE A 131 -8.79 12.81 -8.43
CA ILE A 131 -10.09 12.24 -8.69
C ILE A 131 -10.98 12.51 -7.47
N GLU A 132 -12.21 12.94 -7.69
CA GLU A 132 -13.18 13.15 -6.61
C GLU A 132 -13.36 11.86 -5.80
N PRO A 133 -13.50 11.91 -4.46
CA PRO A 133 -13.58 10.71 -3.62
C PRO A 133 -14.73 9.75 -3.97
N ASP A 134 -15.82 10.25 -4.54
CA ASP A 134 -16.99 9.51 -5.05
C ASP A 134 -16.93 9.25 -6.57
N GLY A 135 -15.80 9.57 -7.20
CA GLY A 135 -15.53 9.33 -8.61
C GLY A 135 -15.41 7.85 -8.97
N THR A 136 -15.25 7.58 -10.27
CA THR A 136 -15.02 6.21 -10.74
C THR A 136 -13.55 5.84 -10.51
N PRO A 137 -13.24 4.75 -9.77
CA PRO A 137 -11.87 4.31 -9.57
C PRO A 137 -11.28 3.80 -10.88
N ASN A 138 -10.13 4.36 -11.26
CA ASN A 138 -9.32 3.89 -12.39
C ASN A 138 -8.39 2.75 -11.98
N ASP A 139 -7.84 2.87 -10.77
CA ASP A 139 -6.92 1.95 -10.16
C ASP A 139 -7.69 0.82 -9.48
N HIS A 140 -7.26 -0.42 -9.77
CA HIS A 140 -7.80 -1.61 -9.13
C HIS A 140 -6.68 -2.42 -8.50
N VAL A 141 -6.93 -2.92 -7.30
CA VAL A 141 -5.99 -3.72 -6.52
C VAL A 141 -6.63 -5.05 -6.11
N LEU A 142 -5.88 -6.15 -6.24
CA LEU A 142 -6.22 -7.43 -5.63
C LEU A 142 -5.07 -7.90 -4.74
N VAL A 143 -5.34 -8.07 -3.45
CA VAL A 143 -4.42 -8.61 -2.46
C VAL A 143 -4.83 -10.05 -2.12
N GLN A 144 -4.00 -11.01 -2.51
CA GLN A 144 -4.17 -12.42 -2.12
C GLN A 144 -3.12 -12.77 -1.08
N VAL A 145 -3.52 -13.42 0.01
CA VAL A 145 -2.62 -13.84 1.09
C VAL A 145 -2.84 -15.30 1.42
N TRP A 146 -1.77 -16.05 1.65
CA TRP A 146 -1.84 -17.44 2.07
C TRP A 146 -0.67 -17.82 2.98
N PRO A 147 -0.85 -18.79 3.89
CA PRO A 147 0.24 -19.26 4.74
C PRO A 147 1.41 -19.81 3.92
N SER A 148 2.62 -19.36 4.21
CA SER A 148 3.83 -19.80 3.53
C SER A 148 5.06 -19.57 4.40
N GLU A 149 6.09 -20.39 4.22
CA GLU A 149 7.41 -20.06 4.75
C GLU A 149 7.96 -18.79 4.08
N PRO A 150 8.76 -17.98 4.80
CA PRO A 150 9.42 -16.81 4.23
C PRO A 150 10.30 -17.16 3.03
N ASN A 151 10.20 -16.37 1.96
CA ASN A 151 11.01 -16.49 0.76
C ASN A 151 11.26 -15.10 0.17
N ARG A 152 12.27 -14.98 -0.69
CA ARG A 152 12.62 -13.72 -1.33
C ARG A 152 11.42 -13.11 -2.09
N PRO A 153 11.33 -11.78 -2.14
CA PRO A 153 10.31 -11.12 -2.96
C PRO A 153 10.50 -11.46 -4.44
N THR A 154 9.43 -11.38 -5.21
CA THR A 154 9.42 -11.70 -6.64
C THR A 154 8.50 -10.73 -7.38
N VAL A 155 9.04 -10.04 -8.37
CA VAL A 155 8.23 -9.27 -9.34
C VAL A 155 7.82 -10.23 -10.45
N THR A 156 6.56 -10.65 -10.42
CA THR A 156 6.00 -11.62 -11.37
C THR A 156 5.63 -10.96 -12.70
N LYS A 157 5.12 -9.72 -12.61
CA LYS A 157 4.76 -8.91 -13.78
C LYS A 157 5.00 -7.45 -13.45
N MET A 158 5.49 -6.70 -14.42
CA MET A 158 5.65 -5.25 -14.37
C MET A 158 5.41 -4.75 -15.79
N SER A 159 4.26 -4.14 -16.05
CA SER A 159 3.88 -3.73 -17.40
C SER A 159 3.21 -2.38 -17.50
N SER A 160 2.81 -1.76 -16.38
CA SER A 160 2.37 -0.36 -16.41
C SER A 160 3.56 0.58 -16.65
N ALA A 161 3.33 1.68 -17.36
CA ALA A 161 4.31 2.75 -17.53
C ALA A 161 4.64 3.39 -16.18
N LYS A 162 3.62 3.58 -15.33
CA LYS A 162 3.76 4.11 -13.97
C LYS A 162 4.70 3.26 -13.11
N ALA A 163 4.60 1.93 -13.13
CA ALA A 163 5.55 1.07 -12.43
C ALA A 163 6.99 1.30 -12.91
N GLY A 164 7.19 1.45 -14.22
CA GLY A 164 8.50 1.76 -14.77
C GLY A 164 9.06 3.12 -14.31
N GLU A 165 8.19 4.12 -14.12
CA GLU A 165 8.57 5.44 -13.60
C GLU A 165 8.97 5.38 -12.13
N ASP A 166 8.15 4.74 -11.29
CA ASP A 166 8.38 4.62 -9.86
C ASP A 166 9.63 3.79 -9.56
N GLU A 167 9.91 2.75 -10.33
CA GLU A 167 11.14 1.96 -10.23
C GLU A 167 12.39 2.82 -10.54
N ARG A 168 12.31 3.73 -11.52
CA ARG A 168 13.40 4.65 -11.84
C ARG A 168 13.58 5.74 -10.79
N ASN A 169 12.51 6.08 -10.08
CA ASN A 169 12.47 7.10 -9.03
C ASN A 169 12.39 6.46 -7.63
N SER A 170 12.98 5.27 -7.45
CA SER A 170 12.82 4.50 -6.20
C SER A 170 13.24 5.28 -4.95
N GLU A 171 14.23 6.18 -5.06
CA GLU A 171 14.69 7.06 -3.97
C GLU A 171 13.59 7.99 -3.44
N THR A 172 12.59 8.33 -4.26
CA THR A 172 11.42 9.10 -3.87
C THR A 172 10.48 8.29 -2.98
N PHE A 173 10.53 6.95 -3.07
CA PHE A 173 9.61 6.03 -2.41
C PHE A 173 10.23 5.17 -1.32
N SER A 174 11.56 5.05 -1.29
CA SER A 174 12.32 4.41 -0.22
C SER A 174 12.43 5.34 1.01
N GLY A 175 12.78 4.82 2.19
CA GLY A 175 12.69 5.43 3.53
C GLY A 175 13.27 6.84 3.72
N SER A 176 14.10 7.36 2.81
CA SER A 176 14.54 8.76 2.82
C SER A 176 13.55 9.72 2.13
N GLY A 177 12.65 9.20 1.29
CA GLY A 177 11.63 9.93 0.54
C GLY A 177 10.36 10.25 1.34
N TYR A 178 10.17 9.62 2.52
CA TYR A 178 9.09 9.96 3.47
C TYR A 178 9.05 11.46 3.81
N VAL A 179 10.20 12.15 3.71
CA VAL A 179 10.35 13.57 4.06
C VAL A 179 10.41 14.50 2.83
N THR A 180 10.54 13.96 1.61
CA THR A 180 10.92 14.78 0.44
C THR A 180 9.92 14.72 -0.73
N LEU A 181 8.65 14.40 -0.46
CA LEU A 181 7.57 14.62 -1.43
C LEU A 181 6.84 15.93 -1.16
N GLY A 182 7.54 17.04 -1.40
CA GLY A 182 7.00 18.19 -2.13
C GLY A 182 5.80 18.97 -1.60
N MET A 183 5.16 18.60 -0.50
CA MET A 183 4.62 19.59 0.43
C MET A 183 5.71 19.77 1.46
N GLY A 184 6.29 20.98 1.53
CA GLY A 184 6.91 21.37 2.79
C GLY A 184 5.92 21.01 3.89
N ASP A 185 6.41 20.44 4.96
CA ASP A 185 5.70 20.46 6.22
C ASP A 185 6.09 21.81 6.86
N PRO A 186 5.47 22.96 6.50
CA PRO A 186 5.72 24.18 7.24
C PRO A 186 5.16 24.07 8.67
N ASP A 187 4.29 23.09 8.93
CA ASP A 187 3.50 23.07 10.14
C ASP A 187 4.08 22.16 11.23
N ARG A 188 4.98 21.21 10.99
CA ARG A 188 5.50 20.33 12.04
C ARG A 188 6.56 21.01 12.87
N GLU A 189 7.46 21.78 12.25
CA GLU A 189 8.41 22.60 13.01
C GLU A 189 7.69 23.77 13.71
N ASP A 190 6.68 24.38 13.07
CA ASP A 190 5.88 25.44 13.69
C ASP A 190 4.92 24.90 14.79
N LEU A 191 4.32 23.71 14.65
CA LEU A 191 3.51 23.06 15.68
C LEU A 191 4.38 22.62 16.87
N ILE A 192 5.59 22.13 16.64
CA ILE A 192 6.54 21.81 17.72
C ILE A 192 6.98 23.12 18.41
N ALA A 193 7.27 24.18 17.66
CA ALA A 193 7.63 25.48 18.21
C ALA A 193 6.48 26.16 18.96
N GLN A 194 5.23 25.98 18.52
CA GLN A 194 4.03 26.52 19.16
C GLN A 194 3.71 25.76 20.46
N ASN A 195 3.75 24.42 20.44
CA ASN A 195 3.57 23.61 21.64
C ASN A 195 4.65 23.85 22.70
N LEU A 196 5.89 24.16 22.30
CA LEU A 196 6.96 24.55 23.22
C LEU A 196 6.80 25.96 23.81
N ARG A 197 6.11 26.87 23.12
CA ARG A 197 5.75 28.20 23.67
C ARG A 197 4.59 28.10 24.64
N ASP A 198 3.57 27.33 24.31
CA ASP A 198 2.35 27.20 25.12
C ASP A 198 2.56 26.33 26.39
N ALA A 199 3.59 25.47 26.40
CA ALA A 199 4.00 24.71 27.59
C ALA A 199 4.91 25.49 28.56
N GLY A 200 5.22 26.75 28.24
CA GLY A 200 6.12 27.62 29.00
C GLY A 200 5.46 28.75 29.81
N GLU A 201 4.13 28.87 29.80
CA GLU A 201 3.37 29.84 30.63
C GLU A 201 2.66 29.19 31.83
#